data_AF-A0A7C3UQP1-F1
#
_entry.id   AF-A0A7C3UQP1-F1
#
_cell.length_a   1.000
_cell.length_b   1.000
_cell.length_c   1.000
_cell.angle_alpha   90.00
_cell.angle_beta   90.00
_cell.angle_gamma   90.00
#
_symmetry.space_group_name_H-M   'P 1'
#
loop_
_entity.id
_entity.type
_entity.pdbx_description
1 polymer ?
#
loop_
_entity_poly.entity_id
_entity_poly.type
_entity_poly.pdbx_seq_one_letter_code
_entity_poly.pdbx_strand_id
1 'polypeptide(L)'
;MNKKISQGIMVWFLPLILIGGLFYPVLGYMVFLMMVFFLVLSYFKARFWCSFLCPRGAFLDLVLLKVSLKRKIPLFFYKPKVRWTVFFIFMAGFLFQFLISVKNLFTIGFVFVRMCLITTLFSIVLGIPIHQRTWCIVCPMGTLQAKIHSLKQEKEA
;
A
#
# COMPACT_ATOMS: atom_id res chain seq x y z
N MET A 1 14.55 2.31 17.65
CA MET A 1 14.16 0.98 17.12
C MET A 1 14.71 0.82 15.71
N ASN A 2 15.60 -0.16 15.49
CA ASN A 2 16.43 -0.26 14.28
C ASN A 2 15.59 -0.47 13.01
N LYS A 3 15.70 0.45 12.04
CA LYS A 3 14.88 0.44 10.80
C LYS A 3 14.95 -0.86 10.01
N LYS A 4 16.08 -1.57 10.02
CA LYS A 4 16.26 -2.82 9.26
C LYS A 4 15.53 -4.04 9.83
N ILE A 5 15.36 -4.15 11.14
CA ILE A 5 14.87 -5.39 11.78
C ILE A 5 13.36 -5.57 11.58
N SER A 6 12.57 -4.50 11.75
CA SER A 6 11.13 -4.55 11.55
C SER A 6 10.73 -4.69 10.06
N GLN A 7 11.52 -4.13 9.14
CA GLN A 7 11.32 -4.32 7.69
C GLN A 7 11.58 -5.77 7.27
N GLY A 8 12.55 -6.46 7.90
CA GLY A 8 12.87 -7.86 7.61
C GLY A 8 11.74 -8.82 8.00
N ILE A 9 11.16 -8.66 9.19
CA ILE A 9 10.06 -9.51 9.68
C ILE A 9 8.80 -9.34 8.80
N MET A 10 8.50 -8.11 8.37
CA MET A 10 7.32 -7.83 7.54
C MET A 10 7.48 -8.19 6.07
N VAL A 11 8.71 -8.30 5.57
CA VAL A 11 8.97 -8.80 4.22
C VAL A 11 8.54 -10.23 4.03
N TRP A 12 8.67 -11.06 5.07
CA TRP A 12 8.28 -12.46 5.00
C TRP A 12 6.75 -12.64 5.00
N PHE A 13 6.04 -11.68 5.58
CA PHE A 13 4.58 -11.64 5.58
C PHE A 13 3.98 -11.42 4.18
N LEU A 14 4.66 -10.70 3.28
CA LEU A 14 4.13 -10.41 1.94
C LEU A 14 4.05 -11.65 1.03
N PRO A 15 5.12 -12.46 0.80
CA PRO A 15 5.02 -13.70 0.05
C PRO A 15 4.10 -14.70 0.75
N LEU A 16 4.06 -14.71 2.08
CA LEU A 16 3.11 -15.53 2.84
C LEU A 16 1.64 -15.14 2.54
N ILE A 17 1.35 -13.84 2.43
CA ILE A 17 0.03 -13.33 2.01
C ILE A 17 -0.25 -13.59 0.53
N LEU A 18 0.73 -13.49 -0.36
CA LEU A 18 0.55 -13.74 -1.80
C LEU A 18 0.29 -15.23 -2.09
N ILE A 19 1.08 -16.11 -1.46
CA ILE A 19 0.99 -17.56 -1.63
C ILE A 19 -0.21 -18.09 -0.85
N GLY A 20 -0.37 -17.65 0.41
CA GLY A 20 -1.50 -18.03 1.27
C GLY A 20 -2.83 -17.49 0.78
N GLY A 21 -2.87 -16.28 0.21
CA GLY A 21 -4.09 -15.69 -0.34
C GLY A 21 -4.59 -16.34 -1.63
N LEU A 22 -3.74 -17.11 -2.33
CA LEU A 22 -4.17 -17.94 -3.47
C LEU A 22 -4.91 -19.21 -3.01
N PHE A 23 -4.59 -19.72 -1.81
CA PHE A 23 -5.14 -20.96 -1.25
C PHE A 23 -6.22 -20.73 -0.17
N TYR A 24 -6.15 -19.63 0.58
CA TYR A 24 -7.03 -19.34 1.72
C TYR A 24 -7.63 -17.92 1.63
N PRO A 25 -8.92 -17.78 1.27
CA PRO A 25 -9.60 -16.48 1.24
C PRO A 25 -9.67 -15.80 2.63
N VAL A 26 -9.48 -16.56 3.70
CA VAL A 26 -9.44 -16.09 5.09
C VAL A 26 -8.32 -15.06 5.33
N LEU A 27 -7.19 -15.15 4.61
CA LEU A 27 -6.10 -14.16 4.74
C LEU A 27 -6.51 -12.77 4.25
N GLY A 28 -7.47 -12.65 3.34
CA GLY A 28 -7.94 -11.35 2.88
C GLY A 28 -8.57 -10.51 4.01
N TYR A 29 -9.21 -11.16 4.98
CA TYR A 29 -9.79 -10.48 6.14
C TYR A 29 -8.71 -9.94 7.09
N MET A 30 -7.61 -10.68 7.25
CA MET A 30 -6.43 -10.21 8.00
C MET A 30 -5.77 -9.00 7.34
N VAL A 31 -5.70 -8.97 6.00
CA VAL A 31 -5.17 -7.82 5.25
C VAL A 31 -6.05 -6.59 5.46
N PHE A 32 -7.38 -6.76 5.43
CA PHE A 32 -8.31 -5.67 5.71
C PHE A 32 -8.14 -5.13 7.14
N LEU A 33 -8.01 -6.02 8.12
CA LEU A 33 -7.78 -5.65 9.52
C LEU A 33 -6.48 -4.84 9.68
N MET A 34 -5.40 -5.28 9.03
CA MET A 34 -4.13 -4.52 8.98
C MET A 34 -4.29 -3.15 8.32
N MET A 35 -5.09 -3.04 7.27
CA MET A 35 -5.34 -1.78 6.57
C MET A 35 -6.08 -0.79 7.47
N VAL A 36 -7.11 -1.23 8.19
CA VAL A 36 -7.83 -0.42 9.19
C VAL A 36 -6.89 -0.02 10.32
N PHE A 37 -6.07 -0.95 10.82
CA PHE A 37 -5.09 -0.67 11.86
C PHE A 37 -4.13 0.46 11.46
N PHE A 38 -3.61 0.44 10.23
CA PHE A 38 -2.76 1.53 9.72
C PHE A 38 -3.49 2.87 9.56
N LEU A 39 -4.79 2.85 9.21
CA LEU A 39 -5.61 4.06 9.19
C LEU A 39 -5.81 4.64 10.58
N VAL A 40 -6.05 3.81 11.60
CA VAL A 40 -6.19 4.27 12.99
C VAL A 40 -4.88 4.90 13.48
N LEU A 41 -3.76 4.24 13.20
CA LEU A 41 -2.43 4.68 13.65
C LEU A 41 -1.92 5.90 12.88
N SER A 42 -2.48 6.15 11.69
CA SER A 42 -2.35 7.42 10.96
C SER A 42 -2.61 8.63 11.82
N TYR A 43 -3.57 8.50 12.74
CA TYR A 43 -4.09 9.62 13.51
C TYR A 43 -2.96 10.29 14.31
N PHE A 44 -1.96 9.53 14.76
CA PHE A 44 -0.82 10.07 15.51
C PHE A 44 0.35 10.54 14.63
N LYS A 45 0.68 9.81 13.55
CA LYS A 45 1.82 10.14 12.69
C LYS A 45 1.57 9.71 11.24
N ALA A 46 1.15 10.63 10.39
CA ALA A 46 0.99 10.34 8.97
C ALA A 46 2.32 9.95 8.31
N ARG A 47 2.27 8.98 7.39
CA ARG A 47 3.36 8.60 6.46
C ARG A 47 4.59 7.92 7.07
N PHE A 48 4.87 8.11 8.36
CA PHE A 48 5.99 7.44 9.04
C PHE A 48 5.76 5.93 9.16
N TRP A 49 4.52 5.54 9.45
CA TRP A 49 4.12 4.14 9.60
C TRP A 49 3.98 3.43 8.25
N CYS A 50 3.46 4.08 7.20
CA CYS A 50 3.46 3.50 5.85
C CYS A 50 4.88 3.25 5.31
N SER A 51 5.86 4.09 5.63
CA SER A 51 7.25 3.83 5.21
C SER A 51 7.89 2.65 5.96
N PHE A 52 7.55 2.46 7.25
CA PHE A 52 8.20 1.49 8.13
C PHE A 52 7.45 0.15 8.28
N LEU A 53 6.13 0.17 8.43
CA LEU A 53 5.28 -1.00 8.70
C LEU A 53 4.53 -1.54 7.48
N CYS A 54 4.56 -0.89 6.32
CA CYS A 54 3.85 -1.45 5.16
C CYS A 54 4.63 -2.67 4.63
N PRO A 55 4.09 -3.91 4.69
CA PRO A 55 4.82 -5.12 4.31
C PRO A 55 5.26 -5.08 2.84
N ARG A 56 4.44 -4.45 1.99
CA ARG A 56 4.77 -4.18 0.59
C ARG A 56 5.94 -3.20 0.43
N GLY A 57 5.93 -2.12 1.21
CA GLY A 57 6.98 -1.10 1.14
C GLY A 57 8.34 -1.65 1.53
N ALA A 58 8.37 -2.52 2.55
CA ALA A 58 9.58 -3.23 2.96
C ALA A 58 10.07 -4.21 1.89
N PHE A 59 9.15 -4.91 1.20
CA PHE A 59 9.51 -5.82 0.10
C PHE A 59 10.13 -5.08 -1.08
N LEU A 60 9.55 -3.95 -1.49
CA LEU A 60 10.14 -3.10 -2.53
C LEU A 60 11.51 -2.57 -2.12
N ASP A 61 11.73 -2.22 -0.85
CA ASP A 61 13.01 -1.72 -0.34
C ASP A 61 14.09 -2.81 -0.19
N LEU A 62 13.73 -4.09 -0.15
CA LEU A 62 14.71 -5.18 -0.06
C LEU A 62 14.98 -5.83 -1.42
N VAL A 63 13.92 -6.07 -2.21
CA VAL A 63 14.00 -6.75 -3.51
C VAL A 63 14.35 -5.75 -4.61
N LEU A 64 13.60 -4.65 -4.70
CA LEU A 64 13.79 -3.68 -5.77
C LEU A 64 15.02 -2.80 -5.55
N LEU A 65 15.52 -2.62 -4.33
CA LEU A 65 16.75 -1.83 -4.09
C LEU A 65 17.99 -2.46 -4.73
N LYS A 66 17.94 -3.78 -4.93
CA LYS A 66 18.98 -4.56 -5.59
C LYS A 66 18.91 -4.48 -7.13
N VAL A 67 17.75 -4.13 -7.68
CA VAL A 67 17.47 -4.12 -9.14
C VAL A 67 17.24 -2.71 -9.69
N SER A 68 16.78 -1.78 -8.87
CA SER A 68 16.36 -0.44 -9.26
C SER A 68 17.58 0.43 -9.56
N LEU A 69 17.57 1.07 -10.73
CA LEU A 69 18.43 2.21 -11.01
C LEU A 69 18.03 3.29 -10.01
N LYS A 70 18.89 3.61 -9.03
CA LYS A 70 18.67 4.62 -7.97
C LYS A 70 18.58 6.05 -8.54
N ARG A 71 17.69 6.30 -9.50
CA ARG A 71 17.44 7.58 -10.13
C ARG A 71 16.56 8.43 -9.21
N LYS A 72 16.73 9.74 -9.27
CA LYS A 72 15.87 10.68 -8.53
C LYS A 72 14.44 10.54 -9.05
N ILE A 73 13.48 10.45 -8.13
CA ILE A 73 12.04 10.38 -8.45
C ILE A 73 11.67 11.64 -9.26
N PRO A 74 11.11 11.53 -10.47
CA PRO A 74 10.79 12.71 -11.27
C PRO A 74 9.66 13.50 -10.59
N LEU A 75 9.77 14.83 -10.63
CA LEU A 75 8.83 15.76 -9.97
C LEU A 75 7.37 15.55 -10.39
N PHE A 76 7.13 14.88 -11.51
CA PHE A 76 5.80 14.52 -11.99
C PHE A 76 4.96 13.75 -10.96
N PHE A 77 5.57 12.79 -10.23
CA PHE A 77 4.86 11.99 -9.22
C PHE A 77 4.53 12.76 -7.93
N TYR A 78 5.16 13.93 -7.72
CA TYR A 78 4.83 14.80 -6.59
C TYR A 78 3.65 15.72 -6.88
N LYS A 79 3.22 15.86 -8.14
CA LYS A 79 2.11 16.77 -8.46
C LYS A 79 0.81 16.26 -7.83
N PRO A 80 0.04 17.13 -7.13
CA PRO A 80 -1.19 16.73 -6.46
C PRO A 80 -2.24 16.19 -7.44
N LYS A 81 -2.22 16.64 -8.69
CA LYS A 81 -3.07 16.11 -9.78
C LYS A 81 -2.86 14.62 -9.98
N VAL A 82 -1.61 14.16 -10.14
CA VAL A 82 -1.28 12.74 -10.34
C VAL A 82 -1.70 11.90 -9.14
N ARG A 83 -1.50 12.42 -7.93
CA ARG A 83 -1.92 11.76 -6.68
C ARG A 83 -3.43 11.55 -6.60
N TRP A 84 -4.20 12.56 -6.98
CA TRP A 84 -5.67 12.48 -7.03
C TRP A 84 -6.18 11.61 -8.17
N THR A 85 -5.54 11.64 -9.35
CA THR A 85 -5.91 10.76 -10.47
C THR A 85 -5.74 9.29 -10.08
N VAL A 86 -4.61 8.92 -9.48
CA VAL A 86 -4.39 7.54 -9.02
C VAL A 86 -5.34 7.19 -7.88
N PHE A 87 -5.64 8.13 -6.98
CA PHE A 87 -6.64 7.92 -5.93
C PHE A 87 -8.02 7.58 -6.49
N PHE A 88 -8.51 8.38 -7.45
CA PHE A 88 -9.80 8.14 -8.09
C PHE A 88 -9.83 6.82 -8.86
N ILE A 89 -8.80 6.52 -9.67
CA ILE A 89 -8.69 5.25 -10.40
C ILE A 89 -8.71 4.07 -9.44
N PHE A 90 -7.94 4.15 -8.35
CA PHE A 90 -7.84 3.05 -7.40
C PHE A 90 -9.14 2.84 -6.63
N MET A 91 -9.77 3.92 -6.20
CA MET A 91 -11.03 3.83 -5.47
C MET A 91 -12.18 3.37 -6.38
N ALA A 92 -12.21 3.81 -7.64
CA ALA A 92 -13.16 3.31 -8.63
C ALA A 92 -12.96 1.81 -8.90
N GLY A 93 -11.72 1.36 -9.09
CA GLY A 93 -11.39 -0.06 -9.27
C GLY A 93 -11.75 -0.91 -8.04
N PHE A 94 -11.49 -0.39 -6.84
CA PHE A 94 -11.88 -1.06 -5.59
C PHE A 94 -13.40 -1.16 -5.45
N LEU A 95 -14.13 -0.07 -5.70
CA LEU A 95 -15.59 -0.04 -5.60
C LEU A 95 -16.23 -0.96 -6.63
N PHE A 96 -15.74 -0.95 -7.87
CA PHE A 96 -16.21 -1.83 -8.94
C PHE A 96 -16.00 -3.31 -8.58
N GLN A 97 -14.81 -3.66 -8.08
CA GLN A 97 -14.50 -5.01 -7.65
C GLN A 97 -15.33 -5.44 -6.42
N PHE A 98 -15.61 -4.51 -5.51
CA PHE A 98 -16.45 -4.72 -4.33
C PHE A 98 -17.91 -4.98 -4.72
N LEU A 99 -18.48 -4.19 -5.63
CA LEU A 99 -19.86 -4.36 -6.12
C LEU A 99 -20.07 -5.73 -6.78
N ILE A 100 -19.10 -6.20 -7.57
CA ILE A 100 -19.17 -7.53 -8.20
C ILE A 100 -19.03 -8.66 -7.16
N SER A 101 -18.30 -8.42 -6.06
CA SER A 101 -17.94 -9.45 -5.08
C SER A 101 -18.83 -9.46 -3.83
N VAL A 102 -19.69 -8.45 -3.63
CA VAL A 102 -20.67 -8.36 -2.53
C VAL A 102 -21.59 -9.57 -2.44
N LYS A 103 -21.76 -10.31 -3.54
CA LYS A 103 -22.63 -11.48 -3.60
C LYS A 103 -22.19 -12.65 -2.69
N ASN A 104 -20.93 -12.72 -2.26
CA ASN A 104 -20.41 -13.80 -1.39
C ASN A 104 -19.27 -13.32 -0.46
N LEU A 105 -19.41 -13.50 0.86
CA LEU A 105 -18.41 -13.07 1.85
C LEU A 105 -17.02 -13.71 1.65
N PHE A 106 -16.97 -14.96 1.19
CA PHE A 106 -15.70 -15.65 0.87
C PHE A 106 -14.96 -15.02 -0.31
N THR A 107 -15.67 -14.40 -1.25
CA THR A 107 -15.07 -13.79 -2.46
C THR A 107 -14.42 -12.45 -2.15
N ILE A 108 -14.85 -11.77 -1.09
CA ILE A 108 -14.31 -10.47 -0.66
C ILE A 108 -12.82 -10.58 -0.31
N GLY A 109 -12.42 -11.65 0.39
CA GLY A 109 -11.01 -11.86 0.74
C GLY A 109 -10.09 -11.98 -0.48
N PHE A 110 -10.59 -12.60 -1.55
CA PHE A 110 -9.83 -12.81 -2.79
C PHE A 110 -9.58 -11.50 -3.55
N VAL A 111 -10.51 -10.54 -3.44
CA VAL A 111 -10.39 -9.21 -4.05
C VAL A 111 -9.19 -8.47 -3.50
N PHE A 112 -9.04 -8.42 -2.17
CA PHE A 112 -7.93 -7.70 -1.53
C PHE A 112 -6.58 -8.30 -1.93
N VAL A 113 -6.46 -9.63 -1.96
CA VAL A 113 -5.24 -10.33 -2.39
C VAL A 113 -4.93 -10.04 -3.85
N ARG A 114 -5.91 -10.18 -4.76
CA ARG A 114 -5.71 -9.86 -6.20
C ARG A 114 -5.29 -8.42 -6.39
N MET A 115 -5.90 -7.48 -5.67
CA MET A 115 -5.57 -6.07 -5.78
C MET A 115 -4.15 -5.79 -5.27
N CYS A 116 -3.75 -6.42 -4.16
CA CYS A 116 -2.37 -6.37 -3.67
C CYS A 116 -1.38 -6.95 -4.69
N LEU A 117 -1.71 -8.06 -5.35
CA LEU A 117 -0.90 -8.68 -6.41
C LEU A 117 -0.71 -7.74 -7.60
N ILE A 118 -1.82 -7.28 -8.19
CA ILE A 118 -1.82 -6.40 -9.37
C ILE A 118 -1.01 -5.15 -9.08
N THR A 119 -1.27 -4.52 -7.94
CA THR A 119 -0.54 -3.30 -7.60
C THR A 119 0.93 -3.57 -7.34
N THR A 120 1.30 -4.69 -6.71
CA THR A 120 2.70 -5.07 -6.49
C THR A 120 3.41 -5.26 -7.83
N LEU A 121 2.75 -5.88 -8.81
CA LEU A 121 3.26 -5.98 -10.17
C LEU A 121 3.47 -4.60 -10.80
N PHE A 122 2.50 -3.69 -10.70
CA PHE A 122 2.65 -2.30 -11.14
C PHE A 122 3.83 -1.60 -10.45
N SER A 123 4.02 -1.84 -9.16
CA SER A 123 5.16 -1.32 -8.41
C SER A 123 6.50 -1.83 -8.90
N ILE A 124 6.59 -3.09 -9.30
CA ILE A 124 7.82 -3.69 -9.85
C ILE A 124 8.11 -3.05 -11.21
N VAL A 125 7.12 -3.01 -12.10
CA VAL A 125 7.25 -2.42 -13.44
C VAL A 125 7.68 -0.95 -13.38
N LEU A 126 7.09 -0.15 -12.49
CA LEU A 126 7.43 1.27 -12.32
C LEU A 126 8.70 1.49 -11.49
N GLY A 127 9.04 0.55 -10.62
CA GLY A 127 10.14 0.69 -9.66
C GLY A 127 11.51 0.32 -10.24
N ILE A 128 11.56 -0.57 -11.25
CA ILE A 128 12.80 -0.91 -11.97
C ILE A 128 13.44 0.33 -12.63
N PRO A 129 12.71 1.15 -13.44
CA PRO A 129 13.33 2.27 -14.16
C PRO A 129 13.59 3.53 -13.33
N ILE A 130 12.86 3.76 -12.22
CA ILE A 130 12.88 5.06 -11.51
C ILE A 130 13.39 4.92 -10.08
N HIS A 131 12.54 4.40 -9.20
CA HIS A 131 12.83 4.23 -7.79
C HIS A 131 11.79 3.30 -7.20
N GLN A 132 12.21 2.40 -6.32
CA GLN A 132 11.36 1.43 -5.63
C GLN A 132 10.18 2.02 -4.82
N ARG A 133 10.23 3.32 -4.50
CA ARG A 133 9.21 4.01 -3.67
C ARG A 133 8.30 4.93 -4.49
N THR A 134 8.40 4.91 -5.83
CA THR A 134 7.59 5.79 -6.71
C THR A 134 6.10 5.57 -6.48
N TRP A 135 5.66 4.32 -6.42
CA TRP A 135 4.27 3.98 -6.12
C TRP A 135 3.86 4.35 -4.68
N CYS A 136 4.76 4.22 -3.71
CA CYS A 136 4.48 4.58 -2.31
C CYS A 136 4.22 6.09 -2.13
N ILE A 137 4.82 6.93 -2.96
CA ILE A 137 4.61 8.39 -2.93
C ILE A 137 3.21 8.78 -3.40
N VAL A 138 2.72 8.07 -4.42
CA VAL A 138 1.41 8.29 -5.05
C VAL A 138 0.31 7.40 -4.45
N CYS A 139 0.66 6.54 -3.50
CA CYS A 139 -0.24 5.57 -2.91
C CYS A 139 -1.53 6.24 -2.36
N PRO A 140 -2.71 5.74 -2.75
CA PRO A 140 -3.99 6.29 -2.30
C PRO A 140 -4.12 6.22 -0.78
N MET A 141 -3.63 5.14 -0.16
CA MET A 141 -3.63 5.00 1.29
C MET A 141 -2.74 6.02 1.98
N GLY A 142 -1.53 6.26 1.46
CA GLY A 142 -0.66 7.32 2.01
C GLY A 142 -1.26 8.73 1.85
N THR A 143 -2.09 8.91 0.83
CA THR A 143 -2.82 10.17 0.57
C THR A 143 -3.96 10.37 1.56
N LEU A 144 -4.76 9.34 1.81
CA LEU A 144 -5.78 9.33 2.86
C LEU A 144 -5.16 9.56 4.24
N GLN A 145 -4.07 8.86 4.54
CA GLN A 145 -3.34 8.96 5.80
C GLN A 145 -2.90 10.41 6.08
N ALA A 146 -2.34 11.07 5.06
CA ALA A 146 -1.91 12.46 5.17
C ALA A 146 -3.10 13.42 5.42
N LYS A 147 -4.25 13.18 4.78
CA LYS A 147 -5.44 14.02 4.95
C LYS A 147 -6.12 13.80 6.31
N ILE A 148 -6.18 12.57 6.80
CA ILE A 148 -6.73 12.26 8.14
C ILE A 148 -5.92 12.97 9.22
N HIS A 149 -4.58 12.94 9.10
CA HIS A 149 -3.71 13.63 10.07
C HIS A 149 -3.82 15.16 9.99
N SER A 150 -3.97 15.75 8.80
CA SER A 150 -4.16 17.20 8.68
C SER A 150 -5.47 17.65 9.32
N LEU A 151 -6.55 16.86 9.20
CA LEU A 151 -7.84 17.15 9.85
C LEU A 151 -7.75 17.07 11.38
N LYS A 152 -6.93 16.17 11.93
CA LYS A 152 -6.67 16.12 13.38
C LYS A 152 -5.99 17.41 13.85
N GLN A 153 -4.96 17.87 13.13
CA GLN A 153 -4.23 19.08 13.50
C GLN A 153 -5.12 20.33 13.48
N GLU A 154 -6.06 20.41 12.54
CA GLU A 154 -7.05 21.50 12.48
C GLU A 154 -8.07 21.44 13.62
N LYS A 155 -8.39 20.24 14.13
CA LYS A 155 -9.29 20.06 15.28
C LYS A 155 -8.65 20.37 16.63
N GLU A 156 -7.32 20.37 16.70
CA GLU A 156 -6.54 20.62 17.92
C GLU A 156 -5.96 22.05 17.97
N ALA A 157 -6.18 22.86 16.94
CA ALA A 157 -5.79 24.27 16.83
C ALA A 157 -6.98 25.20 17.12
#